data_AF-A7ATY7-F1
#
_entry.id   AF-A7ATY7-F1
#
_cell.length_a   1.000
_cell.length_b   1.000
_cell.length_c   1.000
_cell.angle_alpha   90.00
_cell.angle_beta   90.00
_cell.angle_gamma   90.00
#
_symmetry.space_group_name_H-M   'P 1'
#
loop_
_entity.id
_entity.type
_entity.pdbx_description
1 polymer ?
#
loop_
_entity_poly.entity_id
_entity_poly.type
_entity_poly.pdbx_seq_one_letter_code
_entity_poly.pdbx_strand_id
1 'polypeptide(L)'
;MILLSVIYVLGTVYVLGDVDTEKEPPRLADDPNLDVSQSTAHVATTGTLNLEEDNPDLLPNAHNLTHELMPLIERRAEEIKHKHPRDKDVDERKRKSDAKHENTINLCQRDYSKPCPLGFKHIVTKDGENTCIPPAGYTGPCMGNNLVYRNMPEEDKIAWATRCLANWPCVMCRRRYSDYCPEKWTLDKHDTTGKLMCIPSDEYQGPCTGQTISFLNYNIAMQKQWSQRCHAWWPCDEPDLSNMPDTTLPISMAATLYRITH
;
A
#
# COMPACT_ATOMS: atom_id res chain seq x y z
N MET A 1 40.07 -45.76 -28.92
CA MET A 1 41.24 -45.14 -28.27
C MET A 1 40.89 -43.68 -28.08
N ILE A 2 40.32 -43.27 -26.95
CA ILE A 2 41.01 -42.93 -25.68
C ILE A 2 42.23 -42.04 -25.95
N LEU A 3 42.17 -40.79 -25.50
CA LEU A 3 43.19 -40.05 -24.71
C LEU A 3 42.97 -38.52 -24.91
N LEU A 4 42.30 -37.87 -23.94
CA LEU A 4 42.89 -36.96 -22.92
C LEU A 4 43.31 -35.60 -23.50
N SER A 5 42.57 -34.50 -23.28
CA SER A 5 42.46 -33.71 -22.03
C SER A 5 43.77 -33.02 -21.63
N VAL A 6 44.00 -31.79 -22.11
CA VAL A 6 44.70 -30.73 -21.35
C VAL A 6 44.11 -29.38 -21.76
N ILE A 7 43.09 -28.89 -21.05
CA ILE A 7 42.68 -27.48 -21.10
C ILE A 7 43.15 -26.85 -19.80
N TYR A 8 44.09 -25.92 -19.95
CA TYR A 8 44.69 -25.11 -18.90
C TYR A 8 43.59 -24.27 -18.22
N VAL A 9 43.31 -24.55 -16.95
CA VAL A 9 42.46 -23.70 -16.10
C VAL A 9 43.35 -22.59 -15.54
N LEU A 10 43.38 -21.45 -16.22
CA LEU A 10 43.90 -20.21 -15.64
C LEU A 10 42.86 -19.68 -14.65
N GLY A 11 43.10 -19.96 -13.36
CA GLY A 11 42.35 -19.39 -12.26
C GLY A 11 42.59 -17.89 -12.17
N THR A 12 41.59 -17.10 -12.58
CA THR A 12 41.51 -15.68 -12.27
C THR A 12 41.00 -15.54 -10.84
N VAL A 13 41.93 -15.23 -9.94
CA VAL A 13 41.64 -14.77 -8.58
C VAL A 13 41.04 -13.37 -8.71
N TYR A 14 39.71 -13.26 -8.63
CA TYR A 14 39.06 -11.98 -8.44
C TYR A 14 39.22 -11.56 -6.99
N VAL A 15 39.98 -10.47 -6.81
CA VAL A 15 40.11 -9.73 -5.56
C VAL A 15 38.71 -9.25 -5.15
N LEU A 16 38.28 -9.67 -3.97
CA LEU A 16 37.11 -9.13 -3.29
C LEU A 16 37.38 -7.66 -2.95
N GLY A 17 36.79 -6.77 -3.73
CA GLY A 17 36.74 -5.34 -3.43
C GLY A 17 35.86 -5.06 -2.22
N ASP A 18 36.29 -4.08 -1.45
CA ASP A 18 35.83 -3.73 -0.11
C ASP A 18 34.30 -3.62 0.04
N VAL A 19 33.81 -4.26 1.10
CA VAL A 19 32.48 -4.00 1.66
C VAL A 19 32.56 -2.64 2.36
N ASP A 20 32.00 -1.62 1.73
CA ASP A 20 31.70 -0.35 2.39
C ASP A 20 30.76 -0.66 3.55
N THR A 21 31.32 -0.63 4.76
CA THR A 21 30.57 -0.64 6.01
C THR A 21 29.88 0.73 6.12
N GLU A 22 28.67 0.83 5.55
CA GLU A 22 27.77 1.95 5.83
C GLU A 22 27.52 1.99 7.34
N LYS A 23 28.12 2.98 7.98
CA LYS A 23 27.93 3.27 9.39
C LYS A 23 26.47 3.73 9.58
N GLU A 24 25.67 2.86 10.19
CA GLU A 24 24.26 3.12 10.54
C GLU A 24 24.15 4.49 11.27
N PRO A 25 23.26 5.41 10.84
CA PRO A 25 23.10 6.66 11.55
C PRO A 25 22.57 6.38 12.96
N PRO A 26 23.04 7.14 13.98
CA PRO A 26 22.66 6.90 15.37
C PRO A 26 21.15 6.95 15.51
N ARG A 27 20.58 5.94 16.19
CA ARG A 27 19.14 5.90 16.43
C ARG A 27 18.81 6.99 17.44
N LEU A 28 17.65 7.62 17.29
CA LEU A 28 17.17 8.66 18.21
C LEU A 28 17.05 8.16 19.68
N ALA A 29 17.09 6.84 19.89
CA ALA A 29 17.10 6.21 21.21
C ALA A 29 18.48 6.21 21.90
N ASP A 30 19.56 6.56 21.17
CA ASP A 30 20.94 6.51 21.66
C ASP A 30 21.46 7.90 22.13
N ASP A 31 20.60 8.93 22.18
CA ASP A 31 20.97 10.27 22.66
C ASP A 31 21.00 10.31 24.21
N PRO A 32 22.17 10.51 24.85
CA PRO A 32 22.29 10.58 26.30
C PRO A 32 21.64 11.83 26.93
N ASN A 33 21.13 12.78 26.14
CA ASN A 33 20.37 13.94 26.62
C ASN A 33 18.85 13.79 26.48
N LEU A 34 18.36 12.63 25.99
CA LEU A 34 16.93 12.38 25.88
C LEU A 34 16.37 11.88 27.22
N ASP A 35 16.03 12.82 28.11
CA ASP A 35 15.32 12.51 29.34
C ASP A 35 13.88 12.12 29.00
N VAL A 36 13.62 10.81 28.89
CA VAL A 36 12.25 10.28 28.77
C VAL A 36 11.60 10.43 30.14
N SER A 37 11.09 11.63 30.41
CA SER A 37 10.24 11.85 31.56
C SER A 37 9.02 10.94 31.45
N GLN A 38 8.98 9.90 32.28
CA GLN A 38 7.81 9.08 32.51
C GLN A 38 6.65 9.97 32.95
N SER A 39 5.77 10.38 32.04
CA SER A 39 4.51 11.06 32.41
C SER A 39 3.52 11.10 31.26
N THR A 40 2.86 9.97 30.99
CA THR A 40 1.51 9.98 30.36
C THR A 40 0.55 8.94 30.93
N ALA A 41 0.82 8.37 32.12
CA ALA A 41 -0.11 7.45 32.80
C ALA A 41 -0.74 7.99 34.10
N HIS A 42 -0.46 9.23 34.51
CA HIS A 42 -1.05 9.83 35.73
C HIS A 42 -1.55 11.26 35.52
N VAL A 43 -2.42 11.48 34.52
CA VAL A 43 -3.26 12.70 34.46
C VAL A 43 -4.75 12.37 34.22
N ALA A 44 -5.16 11.13 34.47
CA ALA A 44 -6.55 10.71 34.36
C ALA A 44 -7.12 10.28 35.73
N THR A 45 -7.01 11.12 36.77
CA THR A 45 -7.73 10.83 38.04
C THR A 45 -8.14 12.02 38.92
N THR A 46 -7.86 13.28 38.56
CA THR A 46 -8.45 14.41 39.30
C THR A 46 -8.81 15.54 38.35
N GLY A 47 -10.03 15.49 37.83
CA GLY A 47 -10.55 16.50 36.91
C GLY A 47 -11.93 16.15 36.38
N THR A 48 -12.82 15.62 37.23
CA THR A 48 -14.25 15.65 36.92
C THR A 48 -14.70 17.10 37.05
N LEU A 49 -14.69 17.83 35.94
CA LEU A 49 -15.47 19.05 35.82
C LEU A 49 -16.94 18.64 35.79
N ASN A 50 -17.58 18.65 36.96
CA ASN A 50 -19.03 18.67 37.05
C ASN A 50 -19.49 19.97 36.39
N LEU A 51 -20.00 19.87 35.16
CA LEU A 51 -20.77 20.94 34.56
C LEU A 51 -22.19 20.83 35.11
N GLU A 52 -22.43 21.52 36.22
CA GLU A 52 -23.80 21.92 36.56
C GLU A 52 -24.21 23.02 35.58
N GLU A 53 -25.24 22.73 34.78
CA GLU A 53 -25.98 23.72 33.99
C GLU A 53 -26.68 24.68 34.96
N ASP A 54 -26.04 25.81 35.26
CA ASP A 54 -26.65 27.11 35.58
C ASP A 54 -25.67 27.94 36.44
N ASN A 55 -24.63 28.49 35.83
CA ASN A 55 -23.93 29.64 36.41
C ASN A 55 -23.42 30.59 35.31
N PRO A 56 -24.05 31.76 35.10
CA PRO A 56 -23.68 32.66 34.01
C PRO A 56 -22.35 33.41 34.18
N ASP A 57 -21.62 33.26 35.30
CA ASP A 57 -20.47 34.12 35.63
C ASP A 57 -19.08 33.45 35.60
N LEU A 58 -18.93 32.24 35.05
CA LEU A 58 -17.66 31.49 35.18
C LEU A 58 -16.58 31.73 34.11
N LEU A 59 -16.78 32.58 33.08
CA LEU A 59 -15.72 32.89 32.13
C LEU A 59 -15.75 34.33 31.59
N PRO A 60 -15.19 35.32 32.33
CA PRO A 60 -14.93 36.63 31.73
C PRO A 60 -13.73 36.63 30.77
N ASN A 61 -12.82 35.64 30.83
CA ASN A 61 -11.44 35.84 30.33
C ASN A 61 -10.85 34.74 29.42
N ALA A 62 -11.64 33.78 28.91
CA ALA A 62 -11.12 32.84 27.89
C ALA A 62 -10.60 33.57 26.63
N HIS A 63 -11.23 34.70 26.28
CA HIS A 63 -10.84 35.55 25.15
C HIS A 63 -9.52 36.32 25.39
N ASN A 64 -9.17 36.60 26.65
CA ASN A 64 -7.91 37.28 26.98
C ASN A 64 -6.72 36.30 26.99
N LEU A 65 -6.94 35.05 27.39
CA LEU A 65 -5.89 34.01 27.35
C LEU A 65 -5.42 33.75 25.92
N THR A 66 -6.35 33.69 24.95
CA THR A 66 -6.00 33.55 23.53
C THR A 66 -5.25 34.77 23.01
N HIS A 67 -5.64 35.99 23.38
CA HIS A 67 -5.01 37.19 22.86
C HIS A 67 -3.59 37.45 23.41
N GLU A 68 -3.30 37.07 24.66
CA GLU A 68 -1.96 37.24 25.24
C GLU A 68 -1.01 36.06 24.97
N LEU A 69 -1.54 34.83 24.97
CA LEU A 69 -0.70 33.62 24.87
C LEU A 69 -0.37 33.26 23.42
N MET A 70 -1.29 33.47 22.46
CA MET A 70 -1.05 33.18 21.04
C MET A 70 0.17 33.92 20.46
N PRO A 71 0.37 35.23 20.65
CA PRO A 71 1.55 35.92 20.11
C PRO A 71 2.87 35.50 20.79
N LEU A 72 2.82 34.92 21.99
CA LEU A 72 4.00 34.32 22.64
C LEU A 72 4.31 32.94 22.05
N ILE A 73 3.28 32.12 21.82
CA ILE A 73 3.40 30.81 21.17
C ILE A 73 3.91 30.97 19.73
N GLU A 74 3.39 31.94 18.97
CA GLU A 74 3.82 32.22 17.59
C GLU A 74 5.28 32.67 17.52
N ARG A 75 5.70 33.60 18.39
CA ARG A 75 7.11 34.00 18.48
C ARG A 75 8.02 32.82 18.80
N ARG A 76 7.62 31.98 19.75
CA ARG A 76 8.39 30.81 20.11
C ARG A 76 8.44 29.78 18.98
N ALA A 77 7.36 29.61 18.23
CA ALA A 77 7.32 28.74 17.06
C ALA A 77 8.28 29.21 15.94
N GLU A 78 8.35 30.52 15.68
CA GLU A 78 9.28 31.07 14.67
C GLU A 78 10.75 30.96 15.11
N GLU A 79 11.04 31.15 16.40
CA GLU A 79 12.39 30.90 16.96
C GLU A 79 12.82 29.44 16.80
N ILE A 80 11.93 28.48 17.06
CA ILE A 80 12.19 27.04 16.89
C ILE A 80 12.42 26.71 15.41
N LYS A 81 11.59 27.26 14.52
CA LYS A 81 11.71 27.09 13.07
C LYS A 81 13.02 27.62 12.49
N HIS A 82 13.58 28.70 13.07
CA HIS A 82 14.90 29.20 12.68
C HIS A 82 16.06 28.39 13.27
N LYS A 83 15.89 27.81 14.45
CA LYS A 83 16.90 26.94 15.09
C LYS A 83 16.96 25.53 14.49
N HIS A 84 15.86 25.06 13.89
CA HIS A 84 15.78 23.77 13.21
C HIS A 84 15.27 23.97 11.78
N PRO A 85 16.11 24.45 10.85
CA PRO A 85 15.71 24.67 9.47
C PRO A 85 15.25 23.35 8.86
N ARG A 86 14.09 23.35 8.20
CA ARG A 86 13.60 22.19 7.43
C ARG A 86 14.68 21.78 6.44
N ASP A 87 15.19 20.55 6.61
CA ASP A 87 16.20 20.01 5.73
C ASP A 87 15.55 19.64 4.39
N LYS A 88 15.85 20.45 3.37
CA LYS A 88 15.30 20.27 2.01
C LYS A 88 15.70 18.92 1.41
N ASP A 89 16.84 18.35 1.81
CA ASP A 89 17.29 17.05 1.32
C ASP A 89 16.46 15.89 1.92
N VAL A 90 16.07 15.99 3.19
CA VAL A 90 15.16 15.04 3.84
C VAL A 90 13.77 15.09 3.19
N ASP A 91 13.25 16.29 2.93
CA ASP A 91 11.95 16.48 2.26
C ASP A 91 11.97 15.92 0.83
N GLU A 92 13.07 16.13 0.09
CA GLU A 92 13.21 15.60 -1.26
C GLU A 92 13.32 14.06 -1.28
N ARG A 93 14.09 13.48 -0.35
CA ARG A 93 14.18 12.02 -0.17
C ARG A 93 12.82 11.41 0.14
N LYS A 94 12.04 12.02 1.03
CA LYS A 94 10.68 11.60 1.34
C LYS A 94 9.78 11.65 0.10
N ARG A 95 9.78 12.77 -0.64
CA ARG A 95 8.96 12.92 -1.86
C ARG A 95 9.30 11.89 -2.93
N LYS A 96 10.59 11.54 -3.10
CA LYS A 96 11.03 10.47 -4.00
C LYS A 96 10.54 9.09 -3.55
N SER A 97 10.59 8.80 -2.25
CA SER A 97 10.08 7.54 -1.68
C SER A 97 8.57 7.41 -1.87
N ASP A 98 7.82 8.46 -1.56
CA ASP A 98 6.36 8.49 -1.73
C ASP A 98 5.97 8.28 -3.21
N ALA A 99 6.67 8.94 -4.14
CA ALA A 99 6.47 8.75 -5.58
C ALA A 99 6.80 7.32 -6.05
N LYS A 100 7.84 6.70 -5.49
CA LYS A 100 8.19 5.31 -5.78
C LYS A 100 7.10 4.34 -5.30
N HIS A 101 6.54 4.59 -4.12
CA HIS A 101 5.43 3.78 -3.60
C HIS A 101 4.17 3.93 -4.45
N GLU A 102 3.82 5.15 -4.84
CA GLU A 102 2.68 5.43 -5.73
C GLU A 102 2.81 4.66 -7.06
N ASN A 103 4.00 4.64 -7.65
CA ASN A 103 4.25 3.84 -8.84
C ASN A 103 4.08 2.33 -8.58
N THR A 104 4.46 1.87 -7.38
CA THR A 104 4.34 0.45 -7.00
C THR A 104 2.88 0.05 -6.82
N ILE A 105 2.03 0.91 -6.25
CA ILE A 105 0.58 0.67 -6.07
C ILE A 105 -0.05 0.24 -7.41
N ASN A 106 0.32 0.92 -8.49
CA ASN A 106 -0.30 0.82 -9.81
C ASN A 106 0.23 -0.33 -10.70
N LEU A 107 1.18 -1.14 -10.20
CA LEU A 107 1.76 -2.26 -10.97
C LEU A 107 0.77 -3.40 -11.27
N CYS A 108 -0.28 -3.54 -10.47
CA CYS A 108 -1.26 -4.63 -10.57
C CYS A 108 -2.60 -4.25 -9.94
N GLN A 109 -3.66 -5.00 -10.27
CA GLN A 109 -4.92 -4.96 -9.53
C GLN A 109 -4.68 -5.47 -8.12
N ARG A 110 -5.03 -4.65 -7.13
CA ARG A 110 -4.91 -5.02 -5.71
C ARG A 110 -6.08 -5.90 -5.32
N ASP A 111 -5.78 -6.93 -4.54
CA ASP A 111 -6.75 -7.86 -4.00
C ASP A 111 -7.16 -7.41 -2.59
N TYR A 112 -8.18 -6.55 -2.56
CA TYR A 112 -8.78 -6.06 -1.32
C TYR A 112 -9.71 -7.07 -0.65
N SER A 113 -9.93 -8.26 -1.24
CA SER A 113 -10.55 -9.38 -0.52
C SER A 113 -9.64 -9.93 0.57
N LYS A 114 -8.33 -9.71 0.45
CA LYS A 114 -7.36 -10.17 1.45
C LYS A 114 -7.44 -9.33 2.73
N PRO A 115 -7.24 -9.99 3.89
CA PRO A 115 -7.37 -9.33 5.18
C PRO A 115 -6.27 -8.29 5.42
N CYS A 116 -5.03 -8.65 5.09
CA CYS A 116 -3.87 -7.86 5.43
C CYS A 116 -3.03 -7.48 4.19
N PRO A 117 -2.27 -6.37 4.29
CA PRO A 117 -1.25 -6.02 3.31
C PRO A 117 -0.16 -7.10 3.19
N LEU A 118 0.63 -7.02 2.12
CA LEU A 118 1.75 -7.92 1.86
C LEU A 118 2.73 -7.93 3.04
N GLY A 119 3.03 -9.13 3.54
CA GLY A 119 3.97 -9.34 4.65
C GLY A 119 3.41 -9.06 6.05
N PHE A 120 2.17 -8.55 6.16
CA PHE A 120 1.53 -8.34 7.45
C PHE A 120 0.89 -9.65 7.93
N LYS A 121 1.04 -9.95 9.23
CA LYS A 121 0.48 -11.16 9.82
C LYS A 121 -0.92 -10.88 10.34
N HIS A 122 -1.90 -11.64 9.84
CA HIS A 122 -3.26 -11.63 10.38
C HIS A 122 -3.30 -12.32 11.75
N ILE A 123 -3.92 -11.64 12.72
CA ILE A 123 -4.26 -12.17 14.04
C ILE A 123 -5.70 -11.84 14.38
N VAL A 124 -6.33 -12.73 15.15
CA VAL A 124 -7.65 -12.50 15.75
C VAL A 124 -7.42 -12.20 17.23
N THR A 125 -7.82 -11.01 17.69
CA THR A 125 -7.73 -10.65 19.11
C THR A 125 -8.79 -11.39 19.92
N LYS A 126 -8.60 -11.46 21.25
CA LYS A 126 -9.54 -12.13 22.15
C LYS A 126 -10.96 -11.52 22.10
N ASP A 127 -11.06 -10.25 21.71
CA ASP A 127 -12.31 -9.51 21.53
C ASP A 127 -12.97 -9.78 20.17
N GLY A 128 -12.38 -10.64 19.34
CA GLY A 128 -12.90 -11.00 18.01
C GLY A 128 -12.59 -9.97 16.92
N GLU A 129 -11.64 -9.07 17.15
CA GLU A 129 -11.19 -8.12 16.12
C GLU A 129 -10.09 -8.75 15.27
N ASN A 130 -10.20 -8.56 13.96
CA ASN A 130 -9.18 -9.02 13.03
C ASN A 130 -8.17 -7.91 12.79
N THR A 131 -6.94 -8.14 13.23
CA THR A 131 -5.85 -7.18 13.19
C THR A 131 -4.68 -7.67 12.33
N CYS A 132 -3.97 -6.75 11.70
CA CYS A 132 -2.75 -7.02 10.94
C CYS A 132 -1.52 -6.46 11.65
N ILE A 133 -0.56 -7.32 11.97
CA ILE A 133 0.72 -6.94 12.58
C ILE A 133 1.76 -6.70 11.47
N PRO A 134 2.46 -5.56 11.46
CA PRO A 134 3.53 -5.29 10.50
C PRO A 134 4.72 -6.25 10.67
N PRO A 135 5.42 -6.63 9.59
CA PRO A 135 6.66 -7.40 9.69
C PRO A 135 7.78 -6.58 10.35
N ALA A 136 8.78 -7.24 10.93
CA ALA A 136 9.88 -6.59 11.63
C ALA A 136 10.67 -5.58 10.78
N GLY A 137 10.70 -5.76 9.45
CA GLY A 137 11.36 -4.86 8.51
C GLY A 137 10.49 -3.73 7.96
N TYR A 138 9.26 -3.55 8.46
CA TYR A 138 8.40 -2.45 8.02
C TYR A 138 8.83 -1.13 8.65
N THR A 139 9.32 -0.21 7.82
CA THR A 139 9.78 1.14 8.20
C THR A 139 8.85 2.23 7.68
N GLY A 140 7.58 1.89 7.40
CA GLY A 140 6.61 2.84 6.86
C GLY A 140 5.97 3.74 7.92
N PRO A 141 5.20 4.76 7.49
CA PRO A 141 4.64 5.79 8.38
C PRO A 141 3.68 5.26 9.46
N CYS A 142 3.14 4.06 9.28
CA CYS A 142 2.17 3.45 10.19
C CYS A 142 2.79 2.42 11.14
N MET A 143 4.11 2.49 11.34
CA MET A 143 4.80 1.65 12.31
C MET A 143 4.22 1.88 13.72
N GLY A 144 3.90 0.81 14.44
CA GLY A 144 3.25 0.88 15.75
C GLY A 144 1.72 0.98 15.73
N ASN A 145 1.11 1.23 14.57
CA ASN A 145 -0.34 1.24 14.42
C ASN A 145 -0.84 -0.12 13.93
N ASN A 146 -1.62 -0.79 14.77
CA ASN A 146 -2.32 -2.01 14.40
C ASN A 146 -3.45 -1.69 13.42
N LEU A 147 -3.47 -2.35 12.26
CA LEU A 147 -4.56 -2.21 11.29
C LEU A 147 -5.69 -3.17 11.65
N VAL A 148 -6.86 -2.64 12.01
CA VAL A 148 -8.10 -3.41 12.18
C VAL A 148 -8.89 -3.36 10.86
N TYR A 149 -9.13 -4.51 10.23
CA TYR A 149 -9.69 -4.55 8.86
C TYR A 149 -11.11 -5.14 8.76
N ARG A 150 -11.65 -5.72 9.84
CA ARG A 150 -12.84 -6.61 9.78
C ARG A 150 -14.02 -6.03 8.99
N ASN A 151 -14.17 -4.70 8.99
CA ASN A 151 -15.24 -3.97 8.28
C ASN A 151 -14.71 -2.80 7.44
N MET A 152 -13.45 -2.84 7.00
CA MET A 152 -12.85 -1.74 6.25
C MET A 152 -13.29 -1.81 4.78
N PRO A 153 -13.97 -0.79 4.24
CA PRO A 153 -14.34 -0.74 2.82
C PRO A 153 -13.09 -0.64 1.93
N GLU A 154 -13.25 -0.98 0.65
CA GLU A 154 -12.16 -0.98 -0.33
C GLU A 154 -11.48 0.40 -0.42
N GLU A 155 -12.27 1.47 -0.45
CA GLU A 155 -11.78 2.86 -0.49
C GLU A 155 -10.88 3.20 0.70
N ASP A 156 -11.25 2.75 1.90
CA ASP A 156 -10.43 2.96 3.09
C ASP A 156 -9.13 2.14 3.02
N LYS A 157 -9.19 0.91 2.50
CA LYS A 157 -7.98 0.08 2.29
C LYS A 157 -7.03 0.74 1.30
N ILE A 158 -7.55 1.31 0.20
CA ILE A 158 -6.77 2.09 -0.77
C ILE A 158 -6.10 3.26 -0.05
N ALA A 159 -6.87 4.07 0.68
CA ALA A 159 -6.35 5.25 1.36
C ALA A 159 -5.31 4.88 2.44
N TRP A 160 -5.50 3.78 3.16
CA TRP A 160 -4.54 3.25 4.12
C TRP A 160 -3.26 2.78 3.41
N ALA A 161 -3.37 2.07 2.29
CA ALA A 161 -2.22 1.57 1.53
C ALA A 161 -1.29 2.70 1.07
N THR A 162 -1.89 3.80 0.60
CA THR A 162 -1.17 4.99 0.19
C THR A 162 -0.52 5.69 1.37
N ARG A 163 -1.26 5.93 2.48
CA ARG A 163 -0.71 6.62 3.67
C ARG A 163 0.39 5.82 4.37
N CYS A 164 0.24 4.50 4.44
CA CYS A 164 1.12 3.63 5.19
C CYS A 164 2.25 3.05 4.34
N LEU A 165 2.36 3.41 3.07
CA LEU A 165 3.37 2.86 2.16
C LEU A 165 3.40 1.32 2.16
N ALA A 166 2.23 0.69 2.26
CA ALA A 166 2.07 -0.77 2.41
C ALA A 166 0.94 -1.28 1.54
N ASN A 167 1.27 -2.16 0.60
CA ASN A 167 0.34 -2.57 -0.45
C ASN A 167 -0.38 -3.88 -0.13
N TRP A 168 -1.64 -3.98 -0.52
CA TRP A 168 -2.34 -5.27 -0.61
C TRP A 168 -1.72 -6.14 -1.71
N PRO A 169 -1.84 -7.48 -1.59
CA PRO A 169 -1.37 -8.40 -2.63
C PRO A 169 -2.04 -8.10 -3.97
N CYS A 170 -1.37 -8.48 -5.06
CA CYS A 170 -2.00 -8.45 -6.37
C CYS A 170 -3.04 -9.58 -6.48
N VAL A 171 -4.10 -9.35 -7.26
CA VAL A 171 -4.98 -10.43 -7.71
C VAL A 171 -4.17 -11.41 -8.56
N MET A 172 -4.09 -12.66 -8.10
CA MET A 172 -3.39 -13.74 -8.77
C MET A 172 -4.41 -14.56 -9.57
N CYS A 173 -4.61 -14.20 -10.83
CA CYS A 173 -5.49 -14.92 -11.75
C CYS A 173 -4.96 -14.87 -13.19
N ARG A 174 -5.43 -15.81 -14.03
CA ARG A 174 -5.24 -15.71 -15.48
C ARG A 174 -6.29 -14.75 -16.02
N ARG A 175 -5.87 -13.61 -16.56
CA ARG A 175 -6.79 -12.61 -17.13
C ARG A 175 -7.19 -12.97 -18.55
N ARG A 176 -8.47 -12.75 -18.88
CA ARG A 176 -9.05 -12.99 -20.21
C ARG A 176 -8.76 -11.85 -21.18
N TYR A 177 -7.51 -11.71 -21.59
CA TYR A 177 -7.12 -10.74 -22.64
C TYR A 177 -7.71 -11.06 -24.03
N SER A 178 -8.45 -12.17 -24.16
CA SER A 178 -9.28 -12.48 -25.32
C SER A 178 -10.58 -11.67 -25.36
N ASP A 179 -11.05 -11.16 -24.21
CA ASP A 179 -12.27 -10.36 -24.16
C ASP A 179 -12.00 -8.98 -24.78
N TYR A 180 -13.00 -8.46 -25.50
CA TYR A 180 -12.83 -7.22 -26.27
C TYR A 180 -12.51 -6.01 -25.39
N CYS A 181 -13.16 -5.91 -24.23
CA CYS A 181 -13.00 -4.80 -23.30
C CYS A 181 -12.70 -5.32 -21.90
N PRO A 182 -11.94 -4.55 -21.10
CA PRO A 182 -11.71 -4.85 -19.69
C PRO A 182 -12.99 -4.68 -18.85
N GLU A 183 -12.93 -5.07 -17.58
CA GLU A 183 -13.99 -4.82 -16.61
C GLU A 183 -14.29 -3.33 -16.49
N LYS A 184 -15.57 -2.98 -16.30
CA LYS A 184 -16.06 -1.59 -16.23
C LYS A 184 -15.79 -0.78 -17.52
N TRP A 185 -15.60 -1.47 -18.64
CA TRP A 185 -15.56 -0.89 -19.97
C TRP A 185 -16.54 -1.65 -20.85
N THR A 186 -17.24 -0.92 -21.72
CA THR A 186 -18.29 -1.47 -22.58
C THR A 186 -17.97 -1.20 -24.04
N LEU A 187 -18.43 -2.07 -24.94
CA LEU A 187 -18.32 -1.84 -26.37
C LEU A 187 -19.19 -0.67 -26.78
N ASP A 188 -18.62 0.25 -27.56
CA ASP A 188 -19.34 1.33 -28.19
C ASP A 188 -20.28 0.77 -29.25
N LYS A 189 -21.58 0.82 -28.94
CA LYS A 189 -22.65 0.33 -29.82
C LYS A 189 -22.87 1.23 -31.03
N HIS A 190 -22.29 2.43 -31.04
CA HIS A 190 -22.41 3.39 -32.14
C HIS A 190 -21.28 3.25 -33.18
N ASP A 191 -20.27 2.43 -32.91
CA ASP A 191 -19.19 2.19 -33.87
C ASP A 191 -19.66 1.27 -35.01
N THR A 192 -19.96 1.88 -36.16
CA THR A 192 -20.31 1.19 -37.41
C THR A 192 -19.08 0.79 -38.24
N THR A 193 -17.87 1.12 -37.76
CA THR A 193 -16.60 0.91 -38.49
C THR A 193 -16.03 -0.50 -38.29
N GLY A 194 -16.65 -1.33 -37.43
CA GLY A 194 -16.21 -2.69 -37.14
C GLY A 194 -14.92 -2.77 -36.31
N LYS A 195 -14.49 -1.68 -35.67
CA LYS A 195 -13.21 -1.60 -34.94
C LYS A 195 -13.32 -2.01 -33.47
N LEU A 196 -14.51 -2.40 -32.99
CA LEU A 196 -14.78 -2.85 -31.62
C LEU A 196 -14.11 -1.94 -30.58
N MET A 197 -14.63 -0.72 -30.52
CA MET A 197 -14.16 0.33 -29.63
C MET A 197 -14.71 0.12 -28.21
N CYS A 198 -13.87 0.28 -27.19
CA CYS A 198 -14.24 0.24 -25.79
C CYS A 198 -14.35 1.66 -25.22
N ILE A 199 -15.43 1.92 -24.50
CA ILE A 199 -15.69 3.13 -23.72
C ILE A 199 -15.81 2.79 -22.23
N PRO A 200 -15.32 3.64 -21.32
CA PRO A 200 -15.44 3.42 -19.89
C PRO A 200 -16.92 3.48 -19.47
N SER A 201 -17.30 2.64 -18.49
CA SER A 201 -18.61 2.74 -17.85
C SER A 201 -18.62 3.78 -16.73
N ASP A 202 -19.81 4.12 -16.23
CA ASP A 202 -19.96 5.06 -15.10
C ASP A 202 -19.32 4.56 -13.79
N GLU A 203 -19.06 3.25 -13.68
CA GLU A 203 -18.40 2.65 -12.50
C GLU A 203 -16.87 2.71 -12.55
N TYR A 204 -16.30 3.10 -13.70
CA TYR A 204 -14.86 3.16 -13.88
C TYR A 204 -14.29 4.44 -13.24
N GLN A 205 -13.41 4.24 -12.27
CA GLN A 205 -12.82 5.31 -11.44
C GLN A 205 -11.33 5.54 -11.74
N GLY A 206 -10.80 4.96 -12.81
CA GLY A 206 -9.39 5.10 -13.18
C GLY A 206 -9.11 6.37 -14.02
N PRO A 207 -7.84 6.63 -14.37
CA PRO A 207 -7.42 7.87 -15.03
C PRO A 207 -7.86 8.00 -16.50
N CYS A 208 -8.47 6.98 -17.10
CA CYS A 208 -8.79 6.94 -18.54
C CYS A 208 -10.29 7.16 -18.86
N THR A 209 -11.03 7.91 -18.03
CA THR A 209 -12.52 8.07 -18.09
C THR A 209 -13.07 8.72 -19.36
N GLY A 210 -12.22 9.36 -20.18
CA GLY A 210 -12.63 9.99 -21.44
C GLY A 210 -12.05 9.33 -22.70
N GLN A 211 -11.46 8.14 -22.58
CA GLN A 211 -10.80 7.49 -23.71
C GLN A 211 -11.72 6.51 -24.43
N THR A 212 -11.67 6.51 -25.76
CA THR A 212 -12.25 5.46 -26.60
C THR A 212 -11.10 4.73 -27.29
N ILE A 213 -10.99 3.42 -27.10
CA ILE A 213 -9.83 2.64 -27.57
C ILE A 213 -10.24 1.27 -28.14
N SER A 214 -9.51 0.79 -29.14
CA SER A 214 -9.63 -0.57 -29.65
C SER A 214 -8.39 -1.40 -29.29
N PHE A 215 -8.61 -2.62 -28.80
CA PHE A 215 -7.55 -3.57 -28.44
C PHE A 215 -7.27 -4.62 -29.52
N LEU A 216 -7.91 -4.54 -30.70
CA LEU A 216 -7.77 -5.54 -31.78
C LEU A 216 -6.32 -5.73 -32.24
N ASN A 217 -5.51 -4.68 -32.22
CA ASN A 217 -4.10 -4.71 -32.63
C ASN A 217 -3.13 -4.77 -31.44
N TYR A 218 -3.63 -5.00 -30.21
CA TYR A 218 -2.81 -5.06 -29.02
C TYR A 218 -2.46 -6.52 -28.70
N ASN A 219 -1.17 -6.80 -28.59
CA ASN A 219 -0.73 -8.05 -27.95
C ASN A 219 -0.92 -7.98 -26.42
N ILE A 220 -0.83 -9.13 -25.75
CA ILE A 220 -1.05 -9.26 -24.30
C ILE A 220 -0.14 -8.32 -23.48
N ALA A 221 1.11 -8.12 -23.90
CA ALA A 221 2.04 -7.24 -23.19
C ALA A 221 1.60 -5.77 -23.26
N MET A 222 1.11 -5.33 -24.43
CA MET A 222 0.55 -3.99 -24.60
C MET A 222 -0.73 -3.80 -23.78
N GLN A 223 -1.61 -4.81 -23.76
CA GLN A 223 -2.82 -4.77 -22.93
C GLN A 223 -2.48 -4.68 -21.42
N LYS A 224 -1.47 -5.43 -20.95
CA LYS A 224 -0.96 -5.34 -19.58
C LYS A 224 -0.43 -3.96 -19.23
N GLN A 225 0.38 -3.37 -20.10
CA GLN A 225 0.92 -2.03 -19.89
C GLN A 225 -0.20 -0.98 -19.86
N TRP A 226 -1.19 -1.12 -20.75
CA TRP A 226 -2.37 -0.26 -20.74
C TRP A 226 -3.18 -0.43 -19.46
N SER A 227 -3.38 -1.67 -18.97
CA SER A 227 -4.06 -1.95 -17.70
C SER A 227 -3.40 -1.27 -16.51
N GLN A 228 -2.07 -1.33 -16.43
CA GLN A 228 -1.31 -0.67 -15.36
C GLN A 228 -1.46 0.84 -15.40
N ARG A 229 -1.46 1.43 -16.60
CA ARG A 229 -1.60 2.88 -16.78
C ARG A 229 -3.03 3.37 -16.51
N CYS A 230 -4.03 2.62 -16.92
CA CYS A 230 -5.44 2.99 -16.82
C CYS A 230 -6.14 2.40 -15.58
N HIS A 231 -5.48 1.60 -14.75
CA HIS A 231 -6.11 0.91 -13.61
C HIS A 231 -7.38 0.13 -14.00
N ALA A 232 -7.37 -0.41 -15.22
CA ALA A 232 -8.47 -1.14 -15.81
C ALA A 232 -8.00 -2.57 -16.12
N TRP A 233 -8.73 -3.56 -15.63
CA TRP A 233 -8.27 -4.93 -15.62
C TRP A 233 -9.24 -5.79 -16.43
N TRP A 234 -8.70 -6.75 -17.18
CA TRP A 234 -9.53 -7.78 -17.78
C TRP A 234 -10.01 -8.75 -16.71
N PRO A 235 -11.23 -9.29 -16.89
CA PRO A 235 -11.79 -10.24 -15.94
C PRO A 235 -10.87 -11.45 -15.79
N CYS A 236 -10.87 -12.00 -14.59
CA CYS A 236 -10.20 -13.25 -14.33
C CYS A 236 -10.95 -14.39 -15.05
N ASP A 237 -10.21 -15.35 -15.58
CA ASP A 237 -10.75 -16.68 -15.83
C ASP A 237 -11.20 -17.20 -14.47
N GLU A 238 -12.52 -17.35 -14.30
CA GLU A 238 -13.02 -18.16 -13.20
C GLU A 238 -12.43 -19.57 -13.35
N PRO A 239 -11.93 -20.20 -12.28
CA PRO A 239 -11.72 -21.63 -12.32
C PRO A 239 -13.08 -22.24 -12.69
N ASP A 240 -13.13 -22.98 -13.78
CA ASP A 240 -14.33 -23.68 -14.19
C ASP A 240 -14.63 -24.81 -13.18
N LEU A 241 -15.22 -24.43 -12.05
CA LEU A 241 -15.66 -25.35 -11.00
C LEU A 241 -16.84 -26.21 -11.47
N SER A 242 -17.42 -25.93 -12.64
CA SER A 242 -18.46 -26.78 -13.23
C SER A 242 -17.88 -28.08 -13.81
N ASN A 243 -16.61 -28.06 -14.20
CA ASN A 243 -15.91 -29.21 -14.78
C ASN A 243 -14.77 -29.75 -13.89
N MET A 244 -14.51 -29.15 -12.72
CA MET A 244 -13.56 -29.72 -11.77
C MET A 244 -14.17 -30.96 -11.11
N PRO A 245 -13.63 -32.17 -11.34
CA PRO A 245 -14.07 -33.33 -10.58
C PRO A 245 -13.71 -33.10 -9.11
N ASP A 246 -14.73 -33.20 -8.26
CA ASP A 246 -14.63 -33.18 -6.80
C ASP A 246 -14.31 -31.79 -6.20
N THR A 247 -15.28 -30.87 -6.34
CA THR A 247 -15.28 -29.56 -5.65
C THR A 247 -15.28 -29.68 -4.12
N THR A 248 -15.59 -30.88 -3.60
CA THR A 248 -15.62 -31.19 -2.16
C THR A 248 -14.32 -31.76 -1.61
N LEU A 249 -13.42 -32.29 -2.45
CA LEU A 249 -12.12 -32.83 -2.02
C LEU A 249 -10.98 -32.29 -2.90
N PRO A 250 -10.43 -31.11 -2.56
CA PRO A 250 -9.45 -30.40 -3.38
C PRO A 250 -8.07 -31.09 -3.49
N ILE A 251 -7.87 -32.23 -2.82
CA ILE A 251 -6.64 -33.06 -2.82
C ILE A 251 -6.92 -34.43 -3.46
N SER A 252 -8.08 -34.62 -4.11
CA SER A 252 -8.35 -35.89 -4.81
C SER A 252 -7.34 -36.10 -5.95
N MET A 253 -7.11 -37.37 -6.31
CA MET A 253 -6.27 -37.71 -7.46
C MET A 253 -6.84 -37.11 -8.75
N ALA A 254 -8.17 -36.99 -8.86
CA ALA A 254 -8.85 -36.36 -9.99
C ALA A 254 -8.61 -34.83 -10.02
N ALA A 255 -8.72 -34.14 -8.89
CA ALA A 255 -8.37 -32.72 -8.76
C ALA A 255 -6.88 -32.47 -9.07
N THR A 256 -6.00 -33.40 -8.69
CA THR A 256 -4.56 -33.34 -8.96
C THR A 256 -4.27 -33.56 -10.45
N LEU A 257 -4.88 -34.56 -11.08
CA LEU A 257 -4.76 -34.82 -12.53
C LEU A 257 -5.32 -33.68 -13.38
N TYR A 258 -6.44 -33.07 -12.96
CA TYR A 258 -7.00 -31.92 -13.65
C TYR A 258 -6.02 -30.74 -13.67
N ARG A 259 -5.40 -30.40 -12.52
CA ARG A 259 -4.37 -29.35 -12.40
C ARG A 259 -3.09 -29.61 -13.21
N ILE A 260 -2.83 -30.86 -13.61
CA ILE A 260 -1.65 -31.22 -14.41
C ILE A 260 -1.97 -31.16 -15.91
N THR A 261 -3.24 -31.24 -16.30
CA THR A 261 -3.68 -31.37 -17.69
C THR A 261 -4.27 -30.09 -18.29
N HIS A 262 -4.57 -29.08 -17.47
CA HIS A 262 -5.12 -27.77 -17.84
C HIS A 262 -4.29 -26.65 -17.21
#